data_AF-A0A3M0WGP3-F1
#
_entry.id   AF-A0A3M0WGP3-F1
#
_cell.length_a   1.000
_cell.length_b   1.000
_cell.length_c   1.000
_cell.angle_alpha   90.00
_cell.angle_beta   90.00
_cell.angle_gamma   90.00
#
_symmetry.space_group_name_H-M   'P 1'
#
loop_
_entity.id
_entity.type
_entity.pdbx_description
1 polymer ?
#
loop_
_entity_poly.entity_id
_entity_poly.type
_entity_poly.pdbx_seq_one_letter_code
_entity_poly.pdbx_strand_id
1 'polypeptide(L)'
;MIDTHAHLDMLKTDEDLKESIKKLDYILTIGCDKEEIKKAIDIANKYENVFASVGYHPYDVNDITDEDIKNLKKLIEKEKKIIAVGECGLDYYRDYTPVEKQKYFFKKQIEIAKELNLPLIVHSRQANRDTEE
;
A
#
# COMPACT_ATOMS: atom_id res chain seq x y z
N MET A 1 -13.99 16.66 -1.62
CA MET A 1 -13.94 15.29 -2.18
C MET A 1 -12.71 14.58 -1.63
N ILE A 2 -12.81 13.27 -1.35
CA ILE A 2 -11.71 12.43 -0.86
C ILE A 2 -11.30 11.46 -1.96
N ASP A 3 -10.01 11.36 -2.24
CA ASP A 3 -9.46 10.29 -3.08
C ASP A 3 -8.83 9.22 -2.18
N THR A 4 -9.42 8.03 -2.19
CA THR A 4 -9.02 6.93 -1.30
C THR A 4 -7.92 6.05 -1.89
N HIS A 5 -7.45 6.32 -3.12
CA HIS A 5 -6.40 5.51 -3.74
C HIS A 5 -5.68 6.29 -4.85
N ALA A 6 -4.54 6.90 -4.51
CA ALA A 6 -3.72 7.63 -5.47
C ALA A 6 -2.24 7.23 -5.40
N HIS A 7 -1.59 7.12 -6.55
CA HIS A 7 -0.13 6.98 -6.63
C HIS A 7 0.50 8.35 -6.89
N LEU A 8 0.59 9.16 -5.83
CA LEU A 8 1.13 10.53 -5.93
C LEU A 8 2.62 10.56 -6.26
N ASP A 9 3.34 9.50 -5.94
CA ASP A 9 4.76 9.29 -6.22
C ASP A 9 5.06 9.09 -7.72
N MET A 10 4.05 8.75 -8.52
CA MET A 10 4.16 8.61 -9.98
C MET A 10 4.01 9.95 -10.73
N LEU A 11 3.67 11.04 -10.04
CA LEU A 11 3.55 12.35 -10.66
C LEU A 11 4.93 12.87 -11.08
N LYS A 12 5.00 13.41 -12.30
CA LYS A 12 6.28 13.73 -12.96
C LYS A 12 6.97 14.95 -12.37
N THR A 13 6.21 15.89 -11.81
CA THR A 13 6.73 17.15 -11.29
C THR A 13 6.14 17.51 -9.93
N ASP A 14 6.91 18.28 -9.16
CA ASP A 14 6.46 18.84 -7.87
C ASP A 14 5.25 19.78 -8.04
N GLU A 15 5.10 20.40 -9.22
CA GLU A 15 3.99 21.28 -9.52
C GLU A 15 2.70 20.48 -9.75
N ASP A 16 2.76 19.40 -10.55
CA ASP A 16 1.65 18.48 -10.74
C ASP A 16 1.18 17.87 -9.41
N LEU A 17 2.11 17.51 -8.53
CA LEU A 17 1.82 17.01 -7.19
C LEU A 17 1.05 18.03 -6.36
N LYS A 18 1.54 19.26 -6.27
CA LYS A 18 0.89 20.32 -5.50
C LYS A 18 -0.49 20.67 -6.05
N GLU A 19 -0.62 20.76 -7.38
CA GLU A 19 -1.91 21.05 -8.01
C GLU A 19 -2.94 19.95 -7.78
N SER A 20 -2.52 18.68 -7.82
CA SER A 20 -3.40 17.54 -7.55
C SER A 20 -3.89 17.54 -6.11
N ILE A 21 -2.98 17.79 -5.15
CA ILE A 21 -3.31 17.83 -3.71
C ILE A 21 -4.28 18.96 -3.38
N LYS A 22 -4.09 20.15 -3.97
CA LYS A 22 -4.94 21.33 -3.68
C LYS A 22 -6.41 21.18 -4.08
N LYS A 23 -6.72 20.25 -4.98
CA LYS A 23 -8.08 20.04 -5.52
C LYS A 23 -8.94 19.13 -4.63
N LEU A 24 -8.35 18.50 -3.60
CA LEU A 24 -8.99 17.46 -2.80
C LEU A 24 -8.90 17.77 -1.30
N ASP A 25 -9.93 17.36 -0.56
CA ASP A 25 -9.97 17.59 0.90
C ASP A 25 -9.03 16.63 1.62
N TYR A 26 -8.96 15.38 1.15
CA TYR A 26 -8.08 14.34 1.67
C TYR A 26 -7.64 13.39 0.57
N ILE A 27 -6.43 12.85 0.70
CA ILE A 27 -5.87 11.87 -0.23
C ILE A 27 -5.21 10.73 0.56
N LEU A 28 -5.49 9.50 0.17
CA LEU A 28 -4.73 8.33 0.59
C LEU A 28 -3.74 7.94 -0.52
N THR A 29 -2.47 8.24 -0.31
CA THR A 29 -1.40 7.83 -1.23
C THR A 29 -0.98 6.39 -0.94
N ILE A 30 -0.69 5.62 -1.99
CA ILE A 30 -0.35 4.20 -1.88
C ILE A 30 1.14 4.01 -2.08
N GLY A 31 1.78 3.22 -1.21
CA GLY A 31 3.12 2.70 -1.44
C GLY A 31 3.08 1.18 -1.47
N CYS A 32 3.46 0.58 -2.60
CA CYS A 32 3.24 -0.85 -2.82
C CYS A 32 4.53 -1.69 -3.00
N ASP A 33 5.69 -1.04 -2.92
CA ASP A 33 7.02 -1.66 -2.84
C ASP A 33 7.96 -0.94 -1.84
N LYS A 34 9.19 -1.45 -1.66
CA LYS A 34 10.15 -0.91 -0.69
C LYS A 34 10.55 0.56 -0.94
N GLU A 35 10.56 1.00 -2.19
CA GLU A 35 10.90 2.38 -2.58
C GLU A 35 9.67 3.28 -2.51
N GLU A 36 8.54 2.84 -3.06
CA GLU A 36 7.28 3.56 -3.06
C GLU A 36 6.76 3.81 -1.64
N ILE A 37 6.92 2.84 -0.73
CA ILE A 37 6.57 3.03 0.69
C ILE A 37 7.27 4.26 1.27
N LYS A 38 8.56 4.45 0.97
CA LYS A 38 9.32 5.60 1.48
C LYS A 38 8.78 6.90 0.88
N LYS A 39 8.56 6.93 -0.44
CA LYS A 39 8.01 8.10 -1.14
C LYS A 39 6.61 8.46 -0.64
N ALA A 40 5.74 7.48 -0.46
CA ALA A 40 4.39 7.66 0.05
C ALA A 40 4.40 8.31 1.45
N ILE A 41 5.28 7.84 2.35
CA ILE A 41 5.45 8.41 3.69
C ILE A 41 6.00 9.84 3.62
N ASP A 42 7.02 10.08 2.79
CA ASP A 42 7.61 11.41 2.62
C ASP A 42 6.58 12.42 2.11
N ILE A 43 5.76 12.03 1.14
CA ILE A 43 4.66 12.85 0.62
C ILE A 43 3.60 13.07 1.71
N ALA A 44 3.16 12.03 2.41
CA ALA A 44 2.13 12.14 3.44
C ALA A 44 2.57 13.03 4.64
N ASN A 45 3.86 13.03 4.95
CA ASN A 45 4.43 13.90 5.99
C ASN A 45 4.58 15.36 5.54
N LYS A 46 4.67 15.61 4.23
CA LYS A 46 4.82 16.96 3.67
C LYS A 46 3.50 17.74 3.61
N TYR A 47 2.37 17.04 3.57
CA TYR A 47 1.05 17.65 3.39
C TYR A 47 0.05 17.21 4.47
N GLU A 48 -0.65 18.17 5.06
CA GLU A 48 -1.56 17.91 6.18
C GLU A 48 -2.74 16.99 5.78
N ASN A 49 -3.28 17.20 4.57
CA ASN A 49 -4.42 16.45 4.04
C ASN A 49 -4.07 15.14 3.33
N VAL A 50 -2.79 14.74 3.32
CA VAL A 50 -2.36 13.48 2.70
C VAL A 50 -2.03 12.47 3.80
N PHE A 51 -2.54 11.25 3.62
CA PHE A 51 -2.27 10.07 4.43
C PHE A 51 -1.74 8.96 3.54
N ALA A 52 -1.14 7.92 4.13
CA ALA A 52 -0.55 6.81 3.39
C ALA A 52 -1.24 5.48 3.73
N SER A 53 -1.33 4.62 2.72
CA SER A 53 -1.45 3.18 2.85
C SER A 53 -0.14 2.55 2.39
N VAL A 54 0.38 1.60 3.15
CA VAL A 54 1.62 0.91 2.79
C VAL A 54 1.46 -0.60 2.82
N GLY A 55 2.02 -1.26 1.82
CA GLY A 55 1.98 -2.71 1.69
C GLY A 55 2.90 -3.20 0.59
N TYR A 56 2.85 -4.51 0.33
CA TYR A 56 3.51 -5.13 -0.80
C TYR A 56 2.48 -5.67 -1.77
N HIS A 57 2.52 -5.13 -3.00
CA HIS A 57 1.64 -5.54 -4.09
C HIS A 57 1.93 -7.00 -4.50
N PRO A 58 0.93 -7.80 -4.90
CA PRO A 58 1.14 -9.20 -5.30
C PRO A 58 2.18 -9.42 -6.40
N TYR A 59 2.45 -8.39 -7.20
CA TYR A 59 3.52 -8.41 -8.19
C TYR A 59 4.91 -8.44 -7.55
N ASP A 60 5.14 -7.66 -6.50
CA ASP A 60 6.48 -7.42 -5.91
C ASP A 60 6.83 -8.37 -4.77
N VAL A 61 5.88 -9.18 -4.30
CA VAL A 61 6.11 -10.13 -3.19
C VAL A 61 7.15 -11.21 -3.50
N ASN A 62 7.66 -11.31 -4.73
CA ASN A 62 8.75 -12.23 -5.03
C ASN A 62 10.07 -11.87 -4.34
N ASP A 63 10.34 -10.58 -4.10
CA ASP A 63 11.57 -10.12 -3.44
C ASP A 63 11.34 -9.74 -1.97
N ILE A 64 10.17 -10.10 -1.44
CA ILE A 64 9.78 -9.84 -0.06
C ILE A 64 10.09 -11.06 0.80
N THR A 65 10.56 -10.77 2.01
CA THR A 65 10.91 -11.75 3.04
C THR A 65 10.05 -11.54 4.29
N ASP A 66 10.02 -12.51 5.21
CA ASP A 66 9.37 -12.33 6.51
C ASP A 66 9.98 -11.17 7.33
N GLU A 67 11.26 -10.85 7.12
CA GLU A 67 11.89 -9.70 7.78
C GLU A 67 11.35 -8.38 7.21
N ASP A 68 11.08 -8.32 5.90
CA ASP A 68 10.45 -7.15 5.27
C ASP A 68 9.02 -6.93 5.80
N ILE A 69 8.27 -7.99 6.07
CA ILE A 69 6.95 -7.93 6.73
C ILE A 69 7.06 -7.41 8.16
N LYS A 70 8.03 -7.89 8.94
CA LYS A 70 8.28 -7.37 10.30
C LYS A 70 8.68 -5.89 10.28
N ASN A 71 9.48 -5.48 9.30
CA ASN A 71 9.89 -4.09 9.14
C ASN A 71 8.73 -3.21 8.70
N LEU A 72 7.86 -3.70 7.81
CA LEU A 72 6.61 -3.03 7.43
C LEU A 72 5.74 -2.75 8.67
N LYS A 73 5.51 -3.76 9.52
CA LYS A 73 4.76 -3.58 10.77
C LYS A 73 5.37 -2.50 11.67
N LYS A 74 6.69 -2.58 11.94
CA LYS A 74 7.39 -1.59 12.77
C LYS A 74 7.32 -0.18 12.20
N LEU A 75 7.27 -0.05 10.87
CA LEU A 75 7.14 1.23 10.18
C LEU A 75 5.74 1.80 10.40
N ILE A 76 4.70 0.99 10.20
CA ILE A 76 3.31 1.37 10.42
C ILE A 76 3.07 1.82 11.86
N GLU A 77 3.63 1.11 12.86
CA GLU A 77 3.49 1.49 14.27
C GLU A 77 4.14 2.83 14.63
N LYS A 78 5.15 3.27 13.86
CA LYS A 78 5.92 4.49 14.13
C LYS A 78 5.36 5.71 13.40
N GLU A 79 4.80 5.52 12.20
CA GLU A 79 4.39 6.61 11.34
C GLU A 79 2.89 6.88 11.45
N LYS A 80 2.54 8.05 12.00
CA LYS A 80 1.15 8.45 12.27
C LYS A 80 0.35 8.72 11.00
N LYS A 81 1.02 9.06 9.91
CA LYS A 81 0.37 9.32 8.62
C LYS A 81 -0.04 8.05 7.88
N ILE A 82 0.39 6.88 8.34
CA ILE A 82 -0.06 5.60 7.79
C ILE A 82 -1.37 5.20 8.48
N ILE A 83 -2.44 5.09 7.70
CA ILE A 83 -3.79 4.80 8.23
C ILE A 83 -4.40 3.51 7.66
N ALA A 84 -3.68 2.82 6.77
CA ALA A 84 -4.13 1.58 6.15
C ALA A 84 -2.94 0.69 5.76
N VAL A 85 -3.22 -0.59 5.59
CA VAL A 85 -2.26 -1.58 5.07
C VAL A 85 -2.64 -1.94 3.64
N GLY A 86 -1.69 -1.91 2.73
CA GLY A 86 -1.88 -2.18 1.30
C GLY A 86 -1.34 -1.04 0.43
N GLU A 87 -1.35 -1.15 -0.89
CA GLU A 87 -2.08 -2.16 -1.66
C GLU A 87 -1.45 -3.56 -1.56
N CYS A 88 -2.26 -4.54 -1.20
CA CYS A 88 -1.87 -5.95 -1.13
C CYS A 88 -3.02 -6.84 -1.60
N GLY A 89 -2.76 -8.10 -1.92
CA GLY A 89 -3.83 -8.98 -2.40
C GLY A 89 -3.33 -10.02 -3.37
N LEU A 90 -4.13 -10.29 -4.40
CA LEU A 90 -3.91 -11.38 -5.36
C LEU A 90 -4.12 -10.89 -6.80
N ASP A 91 -3.15 -11.18 -7.66
CA ASP A 91 -3.23 -10.91 -9.10
C ASP A 91 -2.85 -12.17 -9.88
N TYR A 92 -3.85 -12.84 -10.45
CA TYR A 92 -3.67 -14.07 -11.24
C TYR A 92 -3.65 -13.80 -12.74
N TYR A 93 -3.80 -12.54 -13.14
CA TYR A 93 -3.74 -12.18 -14.56
C TYR A 93 -2.32 -12.24 -15.11
N ARG A 94 -1.31 -12.04 -14.25
CA ARG A 94 0.10 -11.99 -14.66
C ARG A 94 0.94 -12.98 -13.88
N ASP A 95 1.73 -13.77 -14.59
CA ASP A 95 2.49 -14.90 -14.04
C ASP A 95 3.90 -14.50 -13.56
N TYR A 96 4.01 -13.36 -12.86
CA TYR A 96 5.31 -12.85 -12.38
C TYR A 96 5.71 -13.44 -11.03
N THR A 97 4.73 -13.68 -10.16
CA THR A 97 4.93 -14.18 -8.80
C THR A 97 4.04 -15.39 -8.56
N PRO A 98 4.59 -16.54 -8.10
CA PRO A 98 3.80 -17.73 -7.83
C PRO A 98 2.63 -17.45 -6.90
N VAL A 99 1.44 -17.99 -7.24
CA VAL A 99 0.19 -17.79 -6.47
C VAL A 99 0.36 -18.08 -4.99
N GLU A 100 1.05 -19.15 -4.63
CA GLU A 100 1.29 -19.52 -3.22
C GLU A 100 2.07 -18.45 -2.45
N LYS A 101 3.01 -17.76 -3.13
CA LYS A 101 3.77 -16.67 -2.52
C LYS A 101 2.91 -15.43 -2.36
N GLN A 102 2.05 -15.13 -3.34
CA GLN A 102 1.06 -14.06 -3.22
C GLN A 102 0.14 -14.30 -2.02
N LYS A 103 -0.45 -15.50 -1.90
CA LYS A 103 -1.30 -15.89 -0.77
C LYS A 103 -0.58 -15.79 0.57
N TYR A 104 0.66 -16.29 0.64
CA TYR A 104 1.46 -16.24 1.86
C TYR A 104 1.66 -14.80 2.36
N PHE A 105 2.13 -13.90 1.49
CA PHE A 105 2.40 -12.52 1.88
C PHE A 105 1.13 -11.67 2.02
N PHE A 106 0.07 -11.99 1.28
CA PHE A 106 -1.23 -11.35 1.50
C PHE A 106 -1.75 -11.66 2.91
N LYS A 107 -1.73 -12.94 3.32
CA LYS A 107 -2.12 -13.35 4.67
C LYS A 107 -1.30 -12.65 5.76
N LYS A 108 0.01 -12.50 5.56
CA LYS A 108 0.89 -11.77 6.50
C LYS A 108 0.50 -10.30 6.64
N GLN A 109 0.12 -9.65 5.56
CA GLN A 109 -0.33 -8.25 5.61
C GLN A 109 -1.73 -8.11 6.24
N ILE A 110 -2.62 -9.08 6.02
CA ILE A 110 -3.90 -9.18 6.76
C ILE A 110 -3.66 -9.32 8.27
N GLU A 111 -2.70 -10.14 8.69
CA GLU A 111 -2.32 -10.30 10.10
C GLU A 111 -1.86 -8.95 10.71
N ILE A 112 -1.04 -8.18 9.99
CA ILE A 112 -0.62 -6.84 10.43
C ILE A 112 -1.84 -5.90 10.59
N ALA A 113 -2.70 -5.83 9.58
CA ALA A 113 -3.88 -4.96 9.60
C ALA A 113 -4.80 -5.29 10.78
N LYS A 114 -5.02 -6.58 11.06
CA LYS A 114 -5.79 -7.04 12.23
C LYS A 114 -5.12 -6.68 13.55
N GLU A 115 -3.83 -6.94 13.70
CA GLU A 115 -3.09 -6.65 14.93
C GLU A 115 -3.05 -5.16 15.27
N LEU A 116 -2.94 -4.31 14.25
CA LEU A 116 -2.88 -2.86 14.41
C LEU A 116 -4.26 -2.18 14.34
N ASN A 117 -5.33 -2.96 14.15
CA ASN A 117 -6.70 -2.47 13.96
C ASN A 117 -6.80 -1.40 12.85
N LEU A 118 -6.15 -1.67 11.72
CA LEU A 118 -6.15 -0.80 10.54
C LEU A 118 -6.97 -1.42 9.40
N PRO A 119 -7.61 -0.58 8.55
CA PRO A 119 -8.22 -1.05 7.32
C PRO A 119 -7.18 -1.63 6.35
N LEU A 120 -7.67 -2.48 5.44
CA LEU A 120 -6.88 -3.14 4.40
C LEU A 120 -7.30 -2.60 3.03
N ILE A 121 -6.33 -2.24 2.20
CA ILE A 121 -6.52 -1.87 0.79
C ILE A 121 -6.16 -3.08 -0.07
N VAL A 122 -7.19 -3.68 -0.67
CA VAL A 122 -7.08 -4.99 -1.34
C VAL A 122 -7.06 -4.83 -2.86
N HIS A 123 -6.01 -5.33 -3.49
CA HIS A 123 -5.98 -5.62 -4.93
C HIS A 123 -6.53 -7.01 -5.20
N SER A 124 -7.49 -7.11 -6.10
CA SER A 124 -7.94 -8.40 -6.60
C SER A 124 -8.11 -8.34 -8.10
N ARG A 125 -7.35 -9.18 -8.81
CA ARG A 125 -7.45 -9.28 -10.26
C ARG A 125 -7.46 -10.73 -10.69
N GLN A 126 -8.60 -11.16 -11.24
CA GLN A 126 -8.86 -12.56 -11.62
C GLN A 126 -8.63 -13.57 -10.48
N ALA A 127 -8.74 -13.10 -9.22
CA ALA A 127 -8.47 -13.86 -8.01
C ALA A 127 -9.59 -13.74 -6.97
N ASN A 128 -10.79 -13.32 -7.42
CA ASN A 128 -11.88 -12.88 -6.55
C ASN A 128 -12.22 -13.91 -5.46
N ARG A 129 -12.38 -15.19 -5.87
CA ARG A 129 -12.74 -16.28 -4.96
C ARG A 129 -11.70 -16.44 -3.84
N ASP A 130 -10.43 -16.52 -4.20
CA ASP A 130 -9.33 -16.73 -3.26
C ASP A 130 -9.03 -15.49 -2.42
N THR A 131 -9.48 -14.31 -2.86
CA THR A 131 -9.35 -13.05 -2.12
C THR A 131 -10.40 -12.94 -1.00
N GLU A 132 -11.56 -13.59 -1.19
CA GLU A 132 -12.69 -13.56 -0.24
C GLU A 132 -12.62 -14.64 0.85
N GLU A 133 -11.72 -15.62 0.73
CA GLU A 133 -11.48 -16.72 1.70
C GLU A 133 -10.60 -16.31 2.90
#